data_AF-A0AAD6S3V9-F1
#
_entry.id   AF-A0AAD6S3V9-F1
#
_cell.length_a   1.000
_cell.length_b   1.000
_cell.length_c   1.000
_cell.angle_alpha   90.00
_cell.angle_beta   90.00
_cell.angle_gamma   90.00
#
_symmetry.space_group_name_H-M   'P 1'
#
loop_
_entity.id
_entity.type
_entity.pdbx_description
1 polymer ?
#
loop_
_entity_poly.entity_id
_entity_poly.type
_entity_poly.pdbx_seq_one_letter_code
_entity_poly.pdbx_strand_id
1 'polypeptide(L)'
;VLMQHQKAKHFKCGMCPRRLNTAGGLAVHIQQVHKLEPENLPRIENALPMRDGYEIEIFGMEGIPAPDVADYKRRKEIELGLTAGSISQPQAKRPKIENKPIPEDELRNLLEQHKKLMGASAEASSSTPGTNSAVYGAGPQTYAQPPMPPPGMMPPPGFPMMPPPGMPPFPGFPG
;
A
#
# COMPACT_ATOMS: atom_id res chain seq x y z
N VAL A 1 -0.45 6.82 5.83
CA VAL A 1 -1.06 5.49 6.08
C VAL A 1 -0.52 4.83 7.36
N LEU A 2 0.80 4.73 7.57
CA LEU A 2 1.37 4.09 8.79
C LEU A 2 0.94 4.72 10.12
N MET A 3 0.99 6.05 10.24
CA MET A 3 0.56 6.76 11.45
C MET A 3 -0.89 6.48 11.84
N GLN A 4 -1.79 6.47 10.85
CA GLN A 4 -3.21 6.19 11.07
C GLN A 4 -3.43 4.73 11.50
N HIS A 5 -2.66 3.81 10.93
CA HIS A 5 -2.66 2.40 11.33
C HIS A 5 -2.22 2.24 12.79
N GLN A 6 -1.10 2.87 13.19
CA GLN A 6 -0.60 2.82 14.57
C GLN A 6 -1.64 3.35 15.55
N LYS A 7 -2.26 4.49 15.23
CA LYS A 7 -3.36 5.08 16.01
C LYS A 7 -4.58 4.17 16.13
N ALA A 8 -4.93 3.44 15.07
CA ALA A 8 -6.12 2.60 15.05
C ALA A 8 -5.92 1.23 15.72
N LYS A 9 -4.73 0.63 15.58
CA LYS A 9 -4.45 -0.74 16.05
C LYS A 9 -3.65 -0.83 17.35
N HIS A 10 -2.80 0.15 17.65
CA HIS A 10 -1.89 0.09 18.81
C HIS A 10 -2.26 1.12 19.87
N PHE A 11 -2.65 2.34 19.48
CA PHE A 11 -2.90 3.43 20.43
C PHE A 11 -4.41 3.65 20.71
N LYS A 12 -5.15 2.56 20.88
CA LYS A 12 -6.58 2.57 21.25
C LYS A 12 -6.72 2.23 22.73
N CYS A 13 -7.55 2.99 23.46
CA CYS A 13 -7.92 2.60 24.81
C CYS A 13 -8.87 1.39 24.78
N GLY A 14 -8.66 0.42 25.67
CA GLY A 14 -9.56 -0.73 25.84
C GLY A 14 -10.89 -0.37 26.49
N MET A 15 -10.95 0.71 27.28
CA MET A 15 -12.12 1.07 28.09
C MET A 15 -12.99 2.19 27.50
N CYS A 16 -12.47 2.94 26.53
CA CYS A 16 -13.21 4.02 25.88
C CYS A 16 -12.88 4.08 24.38
N PRO A 17 -13.69 4.76 23.55
CA PRO A 17 -13.44 4.85 22.11
C PRO A 17 -12.27 5.80 21.77
N ARG A 18 -11.55 6.33 22.76
CA ARG A 18 -10.46 7.29 22.54
C ARG A 18 -9.26 6.60 21.90
N ARG A 19 -8.67 7.29 20.92
CA ARG A 19 -7.43 6.90 20.23
C ARG A 19 -6.40 8.00 20.33
N LEU A 20 -5.19 7.65 20.72
CA LEU A 20 -4.09 8.59 20.91
C LEU A 20 -3.01 8.38 19.86
N ASN A 21 -2.00 9.24 19.87
CA ASN A 21 -0.95 9.22 18.85
C ASN A 21 0.32 8.52 19.34
N THR A 22 0.42 8.24 20.65
CA THR A 22 1.62 7.73 21.34
C THR A 22 1.30 6.67 22.36
N ALA A 23 2.30 5.84 22.66
CA ALA A 23 2.27 4.88 23.75
C ALA A 23 2.18 5.59 25.12
N GLY A 24 3.07 6.55 25.39
CA GLY A 24 3.05 7.32 26.64
C GLY A 24 1.73 8.05 26.88
N GLY A 25 1.13 8.63 25.82
CA GLY A 25 -0.18 9.25 25.90
C GLY A 25 -1.29 8.26 26.27
N LEU A 26 -1.23 7.03 25.75
CA LEU A 26 -2.16 5.96 26.11
C LEU A 26 -2.03 5.57 27.59
N ALA A 27 -0.81 5.45 28.10
CA ALA A 27 -0.57 5.13 29.50
C ALA A 27 -1.13 6.20 30.43
N VAL A 28 -0.79 7.47 30.17
CA VAL A 28 -1.27 8.62 30.95
C VAL A 28 -2.79 8.74 30.88
N HIS A 29 -3.38 8.52 29.71
CA HIS A 29 -4.83 8.55 29.55
C HIS A 29 -5.55 7.48 30.37
N ILE A 30 -5.02 6.26 30.38
CA ILE A 30 -5.57 5.16 31.18
C ILE A 30 -5.46 5.51 32.68
N GLN A 31 -4.32 6.03 33.12
CA GLN A 31 -4.13 6.44 34.51
C GLN A 31 -5.05 7.60 34.92
N GLN A 32 -5.21 8.62 34.08
CA GLN A 32 -5.98 9.82 34.42
C GLN A 32 -7.49 9.62 34.31
N VAL A 33 -7.96 9.01 33.21
CA VAL A 33 -9.39 8.89 32.90
C VAL A 33 -9.98 7.65 33.53
N HIS A 34 -9.22 6.56 33.58
CA HIS A 34 -9.69 5.26 34.06
C HIS A 34 -9.09 4.85 35.40
N LYS A 35 -8.14 5.62 35.95
CA LYS A 35 -7.58 5.42 37.30
C LYS A 35 -7.02 4.02 37.52
N LEU A 36 -6.45 3.42 36.47
CA LEU A 36 -5.73 2.16 36.59
C LEU A 36 -4.27 2.44 36.93
N GLU A 37 -3.75 1.68 37.88
CA GLU A 37 -2.36 1.75 38.31
C GLU A 37 -1.40 1.37 37.17
N PRO A 38 -0.23 2.03 37.05
CA PRO A 38 0.79 1.77 36.03
C PRO A 38 1.24 0.31 35.97
N GLU A 39 1.25 -0.38 37.11
CA GLU A 39 1.70 -1.76 37.24
C GLU A 39 0.69 -2.78 36.68
N ASN A 40 -0.58 -2.40 36.58
CA ASN A 40 -1.67 -3.20 36.01
C ASN A 40 -2.11 -2.68 34.64
N LEU A 41 -1.30 -1.84 33.98
CA LEU A 41 -1.66 -1.34 32.67
C LEU A 41 -1.67 -2.49 31.66
N PRO A 42 -2.79 -2.69 30.93
CA PRO A 42 -2.85 -3.74 29.92
C PRO A 42 -1.76 -3.50 28.89
N ARG A 43 -1.14 -4.57 28.41
CA ARG A 43 -0.13 -4.55 27.35
C ARG A 43 -0.67 -3.86 26.08
N ILE A 44 0.16 -3.15 25.33
CA ILE A 44 -0.26 -2.56 24.04
C ILE A 44 -0.79 -3.67 23.12
N GLU A 45 -2.03 -3.51 22.65
CA GLU A 45 -2.69 -4.48 21.78
C GLU A 45 -1.91 -4.67 20.46
N ASN A 46 -1.69 -5.93 20.08
CA ASN A 46 -0.99 -6.31 18.84
C ASN A 46 0.50 -5.91 18.78
N ALA A 47 1.15 -5.62 19.91
CA ALA A 47 2.60 -5.48 20.01
C ALA A 47 3.29 -6.86 20.13
N LEU A 48 4.57 -6.98 19.73
CA LEU A 48 5.29 -8.25 19.94
C LEU A 48 5.64 -8.41 21.44
N PRO A 49 5.86 -9.66 21.88
CA PRO A 49 6.65 -9.94 23.08
C PRO A 49 7.90 -9.03 23.11
N MET A 50 8.19 -8.38 24.24
CA MET A 50 9.33 -7.46 24.49
C MET A 50 9.29 -6.02 23.90
N ARG A 51 8.27 -5.64 23.11
CA ARG A 51 8.15 -4.27 22.53
C ARG A 51 6.84 -3.56 22.84
N ASP A 52 6.21 -4.02 23.91
CA ASP A 52 4.86 -3.68 24.33
C ASP A 52 4.80 -2.66 25.47
N GLY A 53 5.97 -2.31 25.99
CA GLY A 53 6.10 -1.30 27.03
C GLY A 53 5.67 0.07 26.53
N TYR A 54 5.28 0.91 27.48
CA TYR A 54 4.83 2.29 27.23
C TYR A 54 5.98 3.31 27.16
N GLU A 55 7.20 2.88 27.50
CA GLU A 55 8.39 3.74 27.61
C GLU A 55 8.93 4.18 26.25
N ILE A 56 8.81 3.32 25.23
CA ILE A 56 9.38 3.61 23.90
C ILE A 56 8.33 4.36 23.08
N GLU A 57 8.57 5.65 22.85
CA GLU A 57 7.70 6.48 22.02
C GLU A 57 7.97 6.29 20.54
N ILE A 58 7.11 5.52 19.86
CA ILE A 58 7.19 5.28 18.42
C ILE A 58 6.19 6.17 17.68
N PHE A 59 6.72 7.01 16.79
CA PHE A 59 5.95 7.86 15.89
C PHE A 59 6.28 7.50 14.44
N GLY A 60 5.46 6.64 13.83
CA GLY A 60 5.69 6.22 12.45
C GLY A 60 6.93 5.34 12.37
N MET A 61 8.01 5.86 11.79
CA MET A 61 9.31 5.20 11.77
C MET A 61 10.31 5.81 12.77
N GLU A 62 9.96 6.93 13.40
CA GLU A 62 10.78 7.60 14.41
C GLU A 62 10.57 6.93 15.78
N GLY A 63 11.64 6.78 16.55
CA GLY A 63 11.60 6.11 17.86
C GLY A 63 11.67 4.58 17.83
N ILE A 64 11.79 3.97 16.65
CA ILE A 64 12.07 2.53 16.55
C ILE A 64 13.52 2.28 16.98
N PRO A 65 13.80 1.31 17.89
CA PRO A 65 15.16 0.97 18.31
C PRO A 65 16.09 0.71 17.11
N ALA A 66 17.31 1.24 17.17
CA ALA A 66 18.33 1.04 16.15
C ALA A 66 18.57 -0.42 15.71
N PRO A 67 18.60 -1.44 16.61
CA PRO A 67 18.73 -2.84 16.19
C PRO A 67 17.57 -3.31 15.31
N ASP A 68 16.33 -2.93 15.65
CA ASP A 68 15.14 -3.34 14.91
C ASP A 68 15.08 -2.71 13.51
N VAL A 69 15.54 -1.46 13.38
CA VAL A 69 15.64 -0.79 12.08
C VAL A 69 16.67 -1.49 11.19
N ALA A 70 17.79 -1.93 11.75
CA ALA A 70 18.82 -2.67 11.02
C ALA A 70 18.31 -4.05 10.57
N ASP A 71 17.61 -4.78 11.44
CA ASP A 71 17.04 -6.07 11.10
C ASP A 71 15.91 -5.95 10.07
N TYR A 72 15.07 -4.92 10.17
CA TYR A 72 14.05 -4.62 9.15
C TYR A 72 14.70 -4.32 7.79
N LYS A 73 15.75 -3.49 7.75
CA LYS A 73 16.51 -3.21 6.53
C LYS A 73 17.13 -4.48 5.95
N ARG A 74 17.78 -5.30 6.79
CA ARG A 74 18.39 -6.57 6.36
C ARG A 74 17.35 -7.54 5.78
N ARG A 75 16.19 -7.71 6.44
CA ARG A 75 15.11 -8.57 5.94
C ARG A 75 14.57 -8.06 4.60
N LYS A 76 14.37 -6.75 4.48
CA LYS A 76 13.89 -6.11 3.26
C LYS A 76 14.91 -6.19 2.11
N GLU A 77 16.20 -6.11 2.41
CA GLU A 77 17.29 -6.33 1.45
C GLU A 77 17.26 -7.76 0.90
N ILE A 78 17.09 -8.77 1.75
CA ILE A 78 16.97 -10.18 1.35
C ILE A 78 15.72 -10.41 0.50
N GLU A 79 14.57 -9.84 0.90
CA GLU A 79 13.30 -9.96 0.15
C GLU A 79 13.38 -9.34 -1.25
N LEU A 80 14.08 -8.21 -1.38
CA LEU A 80 14.29 -7.55 -2.67
C LEU A 80 15.44 -8.15 -3.49
N GLY A 81 16.11 -9.20 -2.98
CA GLY A 81 17.25 -9.83 -3.64
C GLY A 81 18.48 -8.92 -3.77
N LEU A 82 18.57 -7.86 -2.97
CA LEU A 82 19.70 -6.94 -2.94
C LEU A 82 20.80 -7.50 -2.02
N THR A 83 22.06 -7.27 -2.41
CA THR A 83 23.20 -7.64 -1.57
C THR A 83 23.17 -6.87 -0.25
N ALA A 84 23.48 -7.57 0.84
CA ALA A 84 23.46 -7.02 2.20
C ALA A 84 24.33 -5.76 2.28
N GLY A 85 23.76 -4.64 2.74
CA GLY A 85 24.46 -3.36 2.90
C GLY A 85 24.36 -2.38 1.70
N SER A 86 23.75 -2.77 0.59
CA SER A 86 23.53 -1.86 -0.56
C SER A 86 22.50 -0.75 -0.30
N ILE A 87 21.67 -0.86 0.75
CA ILE A 87 20.68 0.16 1.14
C ILE A 87 21.27 1.26 2.03
N SER A 88 22.42 1.02 2.66
CA SER A 88 23.14 2.05 3.42
C SER A 88 24.03 2.93 2.53
N GLN A 89 24.22 2.55 1.27
CA GLN A 89 24.94 3.36 0.29
C GLN A 89 23.94 4.31 -0.38
N PRO A 90 24.22 5.63 -0.47
CA PRO A 90 23.36 6.54 -1.23
C PRO A 90 23.18 5.97 -2.63
N GLN A 91 21.92 5.82 -3.06
CA GLN A 91 21.59 5.21 -4.35
C GLN A 91 22.48 5.81 -5.43
N ALA A 92 23.33 4.98 -6.04
CA ALA A 92 24.11 5.40 -7.18
C ALA A 92 23.11 5.99 -8.18
N LYS A 93 23.22 7.31 -8.42
CA LYS A 93 22.32 8.03 -9.30
C LYS A 93 22.26 7.24 -10.59
N ARG A 94 21.07 6.74 -10.95
CA ARG A 94 20.87 6.01 -12.21
C ARG A 94 21.55 6.83 -13.30
N PRO A 95 22.53 6.25 -14.03
CA PRO A 95 23.25 7.00 -15.04
C PRO A 95 22.22 7.59 -16.00
N LYS A 96 22.37 8.88 -16.29
CA LYS A 96 21.45 9.61 -17.15
C LYS A 96 21.69 9.07 -18.56
N ILE A 97 20.84 8.14 -18.99
CA ILE A 97 20.88 7.60 -20.35
C ILE A 97 20.39 8.73 -21.26
N GLU A 98 21.33 9.37 -21.96
CA GLU A 98 21.00 10.34 -22.99
C GLU A 98 20.31 9.63 -24.15
N ASN A 99 19.15 10.14 -24.54
CA ASN A 99 18.33 9.57 -25.61
C ASN A 99 18.91 9.99 -26.98
N LYS A 100 20.06 9.43 -27.34
CA LYS A 100 20.70 9.57 -28.65
C LYS A 100 20.37 8.34 -29.50
N PRO A 101 20.23 8.47 -30.83
CA PRO A 101 20.09 7.31 -31.70
C PRO A 101 21.34 6.44 -31.57
N ILE A 102 21.17 5.26 -30.97
CA ILE A 102 22.24 4.30 -30.73
C ILE A 102 22.69 3.74 -32.09
N PRO A 103 23.98 3.74 -32.43
CA PRO A 103 24.47 3.14 -33.66
C PRO A 103 24.18 1.62 -33.70
N GLU A 104 23.95 1.07 -34.90
CA GLU A 104 23.47 -0.33 -35.06
C GLU A 104 24.37 -1.37 -34.37
N ASP A 105 25.68 -1.13 -34.32
CA ASP A 105 26.65 -2.03 -33.71
C ASP A 105 26.55 -2.08 -32.18
N GLU A 106 26.25 -0.94 -31.54
CA GLU A 106 26.03 -0.89 -30.09
C GLU A 106 24.71 -1.56 -29.71
N LEU A 107 23.68 -1.41 -30.55
CA LEU A 107 22.38 -2.07 -30.36
C LEU A 107 22.51 -3.60 -30.40
N ARG A 108 23.32 -4.14 -31.32
CA ARG A 108 23.61 -5.58 -31.42
C ARG A 108 24.29 -6.11 -30.16
N ASN A 109 25.31 -5.39 -29.67
CA ASN A 109 26.02 -5.77 -28.44
C ASN A 109 25.09 -5.75 -27.23
N LEU A 110 24.20 -4.77 -27.12
CA LEU A 110 23.23 -4.67 -26.03
C LEU A 110 22.20 -5.81 -26.07
N LEU A 111 21.71 -6.14 -27.26
CA LEU A 111 20.81 -7.28 -27.48
C LEU A 111 21.48 -8.62 -27.17
N GLU A 112 22.76 -8.78 -27.50
CA GLU A 112 23.51 -10.00 -27.19
C GLU A 112 23.76 -10.13 -25.68
N GLN A 113 24.13 -9.04 -25.00
CA GLN A 113 24.26 -9.03 -23.54
C GLN A 113 22.93 -9.37 -22.86
N HIS A 114 21.83 -8.78 -23.33
CA HIS A 114 20.49 -9.09 -22.83
C HIS A 114 20.09 -10.55 -23.11
N LYS A 115 20.43 -11.08 -24.30
CA LYS A 115 20.18 -12.48 -24.67
C LYS A 115 20.99 -13.45 -23.81
N LYS A 116 22.23 -13.13 -23.48
CA LYS A 116 23.06 -13.94 -22.57
C LYS A 116 22.47 -13.95 -21.15
N LEU A 117 21.98 -12.80 -20.67
CA LEU A 117 21.37 -12.68 -19.35
C LEU A 117 20.03 -13.42 -19.24
N MET A 118 19.23 -13.44 -20.32
CA MET A 118 17.97 -14.21 -20.39
C MET A 118 18.18 -15.71 -20.71
N GLY A 119 19.25 -16.05 -21.44
CA GLY A 119 19.57 -17.42 -21.86
C GLY A 119 20.09 -18.29 -20.71
N ALA A 120 20.73 -17.71 -19.71
CA ALA A 120 21.17 -18.43 -18.51
C ALA A 120 20.01 -18.91 -17.61
N SER A 121 18.79 -18.40 -17.82
CA SER A 121 17.56 -18.88 -17.14
C SER A 121 16.66 -19.75 -18.02
N ALA A 122 17.04 -20.01 -19.29
CA ALA A 122 16.19 -20.65 -20.29
C ALA A 122 16.66 -22.05 -20.73
N GLU A 123 17.58 -22.70 -19.99
CA GLU A 123 17.85 -24.15 -20.16
C GLU A 123 16.76 -25.04 -19.51
N ALA A 124 15.53 -24.53 -19.42
CA ALA A 124 14.34 -25.31 -19.16
C ALA A 124 13.12 -24.60 -19.74
N SER A 125 12.88 -24.77 -21.05
CA SER A 125 11.55 -24.88 -21.69
C SER A 125 11.62 -24.41 -23.15
N SER A 126 12.01 -25.33 -24.03
CA SER A 126 11.67 -25.25 -25.45
C SER A 126 10.15 -25.38 -25.60
N SER A 127 9.48 -24.29 -25.97
CA SER A 127 8.11 -24.36 -26.51
C SER A 127 8.06 -23.71 -27.88
N THR A 128 7.44 -24.45 -28.79
CA THR A 128 7.35 -24.27 -30.24
C THR A 128 6.60 -22.99 -30.62
N PRO A 129 6.85 -22.43 -31.82
CA PRO A 129 6.10 -21.26 -32.28
C PRO A 129 4.71 -21.70 -32.73
N GLY A 130 3.72 -21.51 -31.86
CA GLY A 130 2.30 -21.63 -32.19
C GLY A 130 1.86 -20.49 -33.11
N THR A 131 1.27 -20.87 -34.23
CA THR A 131 0.63 -20.01 -35.23
C THR A 131 -0.56 -19.25 -34.62
N ASN A 132 -0.33 -17.99 -34.24
CA ASN A 132 -1.43 -17.10 -33.86
C ASN A 132 -2.17 -16.62 -35.11
N SER A 133 -3.31 -17.25 -35.35
CA SER A 133 -4.33 -16.82 -36.29
C SER A 133 -4.70 -15.36 -36.01
N ALA A 134 -4.48 -14.49 -37.00
CA ALA A 134 -4.91 -13.11 -36.97
C ALA A 134 -6.43 -13.06 -37.14
N VAL A 135 -7.16 -12.63 -36.10
CA VAL A 135 -8.59 -12.33 -36.21
C VAL A 135 -8.73 -10.92 -36.82
N TYR A 136 -8.78 -10.86 -38.14
CA TYR A 136 -9.23 -9.67 -38.86
C TYR A 136 -10.77 -9.61 -38.82
N GLY A 137 -11.34 -8.54 -38.24
CA GLY A 137 -12.78 -8.25 -38.35
C GLY A 137 -13.55 -7.83 -37.09
N ALA A 138 -12.92 -7.27 -36.06
CA ALA A 138 -13.66 -6.70 -34.93
C ALA A 138 -14.26 -5.32 -35.31
N GLY A 139 -15.58 -5.26 -35.55
CA GLY A 139 -16.32 -4.01 -35.70
C GLY A 139 -16.27 -3.14 -34.43
N PRO A 140 -16.48 -1.82 -34.54
CA PRO A 140 -16.33 -0.90 -33.43
C PRO A 140 -17.35 -1.24 -32.33
N GLN A 141 -16.85 -1.60 -31.14
CA GLN A 141 -17.68 -1.80 -29.96
C GLN A 141 -18.21 -0.43 -29.53
N THR A 142 -19.45 -0.15 -29.93
CA THR A 142 -20.26 0.96 -29.42
C THR A 142 -20.42 0.79 -27.91
N TYR A 143 -20.16 1.85 -27.16
CA TYR A 143 -20.31 1.95 -25.70
C TYR A 143 -21.56 1.20 -25.20
N ALA A 144 -21.34 0.09 -24.49
CA ALA A 144 -22.40 -0.65 -23.83
C ALA A 144 -22.94 0.17 -22.65
N GLN A 145 -24.17 0.68 -22.78
CA GLN A 145 -24.88 1.29 -21.67
C GLN A 145 -25.18 0.25 -20.58
N PRO A 146 -25.19 0.63 -19.29
CA PRO A 146 -25.55 -0.27 -18.21
C PRO A 146 -27.02 -0.72 -18.31
N PRO A 147 -27.35 -1.95 -17.89
CA PRO A 147 -28.67 -2.53 -18.06
C PRO A 147 -29.72 -1.79 -17.20
N MET A 148 -30.80 -1.37 -17.86
CA MET A 148 -31.98 -0.77 -17.23
C MET A 148 -32.76 -1.87 -16.49
N PRO A 149 -33.25 -1.65 -15.26
CA PRO A 149 -34.12 -2.60 -14.58
C PRO A 149 -35.54 -2.62 -15.18
N PRO A 150 -36.26 -3.76 -15.13
CA PRO A 150 -37.59 -3.91 -15.72
C PRO A 150 -38.66 -3.07 -15.00
N PRO A 151 -39.68 -2.56 -15.70
CA PRO A 151 -40.70 -1.71 -15.11
C PRO A 151 -41.70 -2.59 -14.35
N GLY A 152 -41.78 -2.46 -13.01
CA GLY A 152 -42.82 -3.16 -12.26
C GLY A 152 -42.72 -3.25 -10.74
N MET A 153 -41.61 -2.88 -10.10
CA MET A 153 -41.50 -2.98 -8.63
C MET A 153 -41.61 -1.61 -7.96
N MET A 154 -42.78 -1.32 -7.38
CA MET A 154 -42.95 -0.24 -6.41
C MET A 154 -42.02 -0.49 -5.20
N PRO A 155 -41.24 0.50 -4.75
CA PRO A 155 -40.49 0.38 -3.50
C PRO A 155 -41.42 0.53 -2.29
N PRO A 156 -41.13 -0.15 -1.17
CA PRO A 156 -41.90 -0.02 0.07
C PRO A 156 -41.74 1.39 0.68
N PRO A 157 -42.77 1.93 1.37
CA PRO A 157 -42.74 3.28 1.89
C PRO A 157 -41.86 3.33 3.16
N GLY A 158 -40.80 4.13 3.16
CA GLY A 158 -40.07 4.40 4.41
C GLY A 158 -38.59 4.77 4.33
N PHE A 159 -37.95 4.73 3.16
CA PHE A 159 -36.53 5.13 3.05
C PHE A 159 -36.37 6.51 2.41
N PRO A 160 -35.77 7.51 3.10
CA PRO A 160 -35.46 8.79 2.50
C PRO A 160 -34.36 8.61 1.44
N MET A 161 -34.68 8.96 0.19
CA MET A 161 -33.74 9.01 -0.93
C MET A 161 -32.65 10.06 -0.65
N MET A 162 -31.43 9.59 -0.37
CA MET A 162 -30.26 10.46 -0.34
C MET A 162 -29.88 10.81 -1.78
N PRO A 163 -29.78 12.09 -2.16
CA PRO A 163 -29.36 12.46 -3.50
C PRO A 163 -27.88 12.05 -3.73
N PRO A 164 -27.54 11.60 -4.94
CA PRO A 164 -26.16 11.23 -5.29
C PRO A 164 -25.24 12.46 -5.18
N PRO A 165 -23.97 12.30 -4.77
CA PRO A 165 -23.06 13.41 -4.55
C PRO A 165 -22.67 14.02 -5.91
N GLY A 166 -22.96 15.31 -6.11
CA GLY A 166 -22.43 16.07 -7.26
C GLY A 166 -23.36 17.04 -7.96
N MET A 167 -24.63 17.18 -7.55
CA MET A 167 -25.55 18.13 -8.18
C MET A 167 -25.61 19.46 -7.39
N PRO A 168 -25.36 20.63 -8.01
CA PRO A 168 -25.58 21.93 -7.36
C PRO A 168 -27.08 22.18 -7.14
N PRO A 169 -27.48 22.85 -6.03
CA PRO A 169 -28.88 23.08 -5.72
C PRO A 169 -29.50 24.09 -6.69
N PHE A 170 -30.65 23.72 -7.25
CA PHE A 170 -31.47 24.61 -8.08
C PHE A 170 -32.06 25.77 -7.26
N PRO A 171 -32.00 27.03 -7.73
CA PRO A 171 -32.67 28.15 -7.08
C PRO A 171 -34.19 28.02 -7.18
N GLY A 172 -34.87 28.04 -6.03
CA GLY A 172 -36.33 28.01 -5.93
C GLY A 172 -36.97 29.29 -6.48
N PHE A 173 -38.06 29.12 -7.23
CA PHE A 173 -38.95 30.19 -7.67
C PHE A 173 -39.93 30.55 -6.54
N PRO A 174 -40.17 31.84 -6.25
CA PRO A 174 -41.13 32.26 -5.23
C PRO A 174 -42.57 32.22 -5.77
N GLY A 175 -43.47 31.66 -4.96
CA GLY A 175 -44.92 31.84 -5.01
C GLY A 175 -45.40 32.44 -3.70
#